data_AF-A0A1X9QM93-F1
#
_entry.id   AF-A0A1X9QM93-F1
#
_cell.length_a   1.000
_cell.length_b   1.000
_cell.length_c   1.000
_cell.angle_alpha   90.00
_cell.angle_beta   90.00
_cell.angle_gamma   90.00
#
_symmetry.space_group_name_H-M   'P 1'
#
loop_
_entity.id
_entity.type
_entity.pdbx_description
1 polymer ?
#
loop_
_entity_poly.entity_id
_entity_poly.type
_entity_poly.pdbx_seq_one_letter_code
_entity_poly.pdbx_strand_id
1 'polypeptide(L)'
;MGLAARMMSQAMRKLAGNLKNSGTLLIFINQIRMKIGVMFGNPETTTGGNALKFYASVRLDIRRIGAIKEGDEVVGSETRVKV
;
A
#
# COMPACT_ATOMS: atom_id res chain seq x y z
N MET A 1 -21.67 1.75 3.25
CA MET A 1 -20.31 1.31 2.83
C MET A 1 -19.33 2.48 3.02
N GLY A 2 -18.17 2.29 3.65
CA GLY A 2 -17.18 3.37 3.88
C GLY A 2 -16.73 3.58 5.33
N LEU A 3 -17.20 2.75 6.26
CA LEU A 3 -16.82 2.83 7.67
C LEU A 3 -15.29 2.72 7.86
N ALA A 4 -14.65 1.75 7.18
CA ALA A 4 -13.21 1.60 7.22
C ALA A 4 -12.46 2.84 6.70
N ALA A 5 -12.97 3.49 5.65
CA ALA A 5 -12.37 4.73 5.13
C ALA A 5 -12.49 5.89 6.14
N ARG A 6 -13.64 6.01 6.83
CA ARG A 6 -13.83 7.01 7.89
C ARG A 6 -12.92 6.74 9.08
N MET A 7 -12.82 5.48 9.51
CA MET A 7 -11.92 5.03 10.57
C MET A 7 -10.47 5.39 10.24
N MET A 8 -10.01 5.10 9.02
CA MET A 8 -8.66 5.45 8.58
C MET A 8 -8.40 6.95 8.61
N SER A 9 -9.32 7.77 8.09
CA SER A 9 -9.18 9.23 8.18
C SER A 9 -9.05 9.73 9.62
N GLN A 10 -9.81 9.15 10.54
CA GLN A 10 -9.76 9.52 11.96
C GLN A 10 -8.46 9.04 12.63
N ALA A 11 -8.01 7.81 12.32
CA ALA A 11 -6.78 7.24 12.85
C ALA A 11 -5.54 8.02 12.36
N MET A 12 -5.43 8.31 11.06
CA MET A 12 -4.29 9.04 10.51
C MET A 12 -4.15 10.43 11.15
N ARG A 13 -5.26 11.14 11.35
CA ARG A 13 -5.26 12.46 12.00
C ARG A 13 -4.71 12.41 13.41
N LYS A 14 -5.02 11.36 14.19
CA LYS A 14 -4.50 11.18 15.56
C LYS A 14 -3.05 10.71 15.57
N LEU A 15 -2.68 9.81 14.65
CA LEU A 15 -1.36 9.19 14.63
C LEU A 15 -0.25 10.12 14.12
N ALA A 16 -0.53 10.98 13.12
CA ALA A 16 0.51 11.78 12.48
C ALA A 16 1.32 12.64 13.45
N GLY A 17 0.66 13.36 14.37
CA GLY A 17 1.34 14.18 15.38
C GLY A 17 2.11 13.33 16.40
N ASN A 18 1.49 12.25 16.87
CA ASN A 18 2.10 11.36 17.86
C ASN A 18 3.38 10.69 17.32
N LEU A 19 3.35 10.19 16.09
CA LEU A 19 4.48 9.53 15.44
C LEU A 19 5.68 10.47 15.26
N LYS A 20 5.42 11.74 14.92
CA LYS A 20 6.47 12.75 14.80
C LYS A 20 7.14 13.03 16.14
N ASN A 21 6.35 13.17 17.20
CA ASN A 21 6.86 13.47 18.54
C ASN A 21 7.61 12.28 19.16
N SER A 22 7.19 11.05 18.84
CA SER A 22 7.83 9.83 19.36
C SER A 22 9.00 9.32 18.51
N GLY A 23 9.28 9.95 17.36
CA GLY A 23 10.32 9.49 16.42
C GLY A 23 10.05 8.08 15.86
N THR A 24 8.79 7.66 15.82
CA THR A 24 8.41 6.28 15.43
C THR A 24 8.06 6.21 13.95
N LEU A 25 8.66 5.24 13.24
CA LEU A 25 8.25 4.88 11.88
C LEU A 25 7.06 3.92 11.93
N LEU A 26 5.99 4.26 11.21
CA LEU A 26 4.81 3.40 11.04
C LEU A 26 4.70 2.94 9.59
N ILE A 27 4.67 1.61 9.39
CA ILE A 27 4.56 1.00 8.06
C ILE A 27 3.18 0.37 7.91
N PHE A 28 2.47 0.73 6.83
CA PHE A 28 1.21 0.09 6.44
C PHE A 28 1.43 -0.85 5.26
N ILE A 29 1.03 -2.11 5.43
CA ILE A 29 0.90 -3.05 4.32
C ILE A 29 -0.54 -2.97 3.81
N ASN A 30 -0.72 -2.80 2.51
CA ASN A 30 -2.04 -2.69 1.90
C ASN A 30 -2.11 -3.55 0.64
N GLN A 31 -3.30 -4.05 0.35
CA GLN A 31 -3.55 -4.89 -0.80
C GLN A 31 -4.16 -4.08 -1.94
N ILE A 32 -3.86 -4.51 -3.17
CA ILE A 32 -4.51 -4.00 -4.37
C ILE A 32 -5.90 -4.63 -4.49
N ARG A 33 -6.86 -3.83 -4.95
CA ARG A 33 -8.21 -4.19 -5.37
C ARG A 33 -8.49 -3.54 -6.71
N MET A 34 -9.48 -4.03 -7.44
CA MET A 34 -9.93 -3.42 -8.69
C MET A 34 -11.18 -2.58 -8.44
N LYS A 35 -11.17 -1.34 -8.93
CA LYS A 35 -12.36 -0.48 -8.89
C LYS A 35 -13.29 -0.83 -10.05
N ILE A 36 -14.49 -1.30 -9.73
CA ILE A 36 -15.54 -1.59 -10.72
C ILE A 36 -16.00 -0.27 -11.36
N GLY A 37 -16.21 -0.27 -12.67
CA GLY A 37 -16.76 0.87 -13.42
C GLY A 37 -15.75 1.92 -13.90
N VAL A 38 -14.44 1.62 -13.86
CA VAL A 38 -13.42 2.47 -14.49
C VAL A 38 -13.26 2.06 -15.96
N MET A 39 -13.66 2.93 -16.89
CA MET A 39 -13.55 2.70 -18.34
C MET A 39 -12.22 3.15 -18.94
N PHE A 40 -11.47 4.05 -18.26
CA PHE A 40 -10.17 4.56 -18.71
C PHE A 40 -9.21 4.75 -17.52
N GLY A 41 -7.92 4.48 -17.73
CA GLY A 41 -6.85 4.61 -16.72
C GLY A 41 -6.59 3.34 -15.92
N ASN A 42 -5.74 3.43 -14.88
CA ASN A 42 -5.41 2.28 -14.02
C ASN A 42 -6.58 1.96 -13.07
N PRO A 43 -7.20 0.77 -13.14
CA PRO A 43 -8.31 0.37 -12.26
C PRO A 43 -7.86 -0.06 -10.85
N GLU A 44 -6.56 -0.15 -10.60
CA GLU A 44 -6.01 -0.56 -9.31
C GLU A 44 -6.28 0.50 -8.22
N THR A 45 -6.78 0.04 -7.08
CA THR A 45 -7.02 0.84 -5.89
C THR A 45 -6.55 0.10 -4.64
N THR A 46 -6.34 0.84 -3.56
CA THR A 46 -5.95 0.29 -2.26
C THR A 46 -7.13 0.35 -1.30
N THR A 47 -7.18 -0.56 -0.32
CA THR A 47 -8.23 -0.54 0.71
C THR A 47 -8.05 0.61 1.70
N GLY A 48 -9.08 0.91 2.50
CA GLY A 48 -9.01 1.93 3.55
C GLY A 48 -9.26 3.38 3.11
N GLY A 49 -9.77 3.60 1.90
CA GLY A 49 -10.07 4.94 1.39
C GLY A 49 -8.81 5.71 0.98
N ASN A 50 -8.90 7.05 0.99
CA ASN A 50 -7.83 7.91 0.47
C ASN A 50 -6.88 8.47 1.55
N ALA A 51 -7.25 8.44 2.84
CA ALA A 51 -6.49 9.09 3.90
C ALA A 51 -5.02 8.65 3.93
N LEU A 52 -4.77 7.35 3.91
CA LEU A 52 -3.40 6.81 3.94
C LEU A 52 -2.54 7.34 2.79
N LYS A 53 -3.12 7.60 1.60
CA LYS A 53 -2.37 8.13 0.45
C LYS A 53 -1.86 9.56 0.68
N PHE A 54 -2.56 10.36 1.49
CA PHE A 54 -2.17 11.74 1.79
C PHE A 54 -1.26 11.85 3.01
N TYR A 55 -1.40 10.94 3.98
CA TYR A 55 -0.57 10.95 5.19
C TYR A 55 0.74 10.18 5.05
N ALA A 56 0.85 9.27 4.08
CA ALA A 56 2.09 8.53 3.84
C ALA A 56 3.16 9.45 3.23
N SER A 57 4.31 9.55 3.89
CA SER A 57 5.48 10.27 3.36
C SER A 57 6.17 9.53 2.21
N VAL A 58 6.09 8.19 2.23
CA VAL A 58 6.63 7.31 1.19
C VAL A 58 5.59 6.23 0.88
N ARG A 59 5.43 5.89 -0.39
CA ARG A 59 4.61 4.77 -0.84
C ARG A 59 5.47 3.85 -1.69
N LEU A 60 5.28 2.54 -1.54
CA LEU A 60 6.04 1.54 -2.27
C LEU A 60 5.06 0.60 -3.00
N ASP A 61 5.15 0.51 -4.32
CA ASP A 61 4.49 -0.51 -5.14
C ASP A 61 5.48 -1.65 -5.38
N ILE A 62 5.21 -2.79 -4.74
CA ILE A 62 6.02 -4.01 -4.82
C ILE A 62 5.35 -5.02 -5.74
N ARG A 63 6.08 -5.50 -6.75
CA ARG A 63 5.60 -6.51 -7.69
C ARG A 63 6.64 -7.59 -7.91
N ARG A 64 6.19 -8.84 -7.92
CA ARG A 64 6.96 -9.95 -8.45
C ARG A 64 7.02 -9.83 -9.96
N ILE A 65 8.23 -9.81 -10.52
CA ILE A 65 8.47 -9.70 -11.96
C ILE A 65 9.00 -11.00 -12.57
N GLY A 66 9.51 -11.92 -11.74
CA GLY A 66 10.09 -13.17 -12.20
C GLY A 66 10.29 -14.20 -11.10
N ALA A 67 10.88 -15.33 -11.48
CA ALA A 67 11.29 -16.40 -10.58
C ALA A 67 12.81 -16.53 -10.64
N ILE A 68 13.45 -16.72 -9.49
CA ILE A 68 14.89 -17.04 -9.41
C ILE A 68 14.97 -18.57 -9.40
N LYS A 69 15.76 -19.14 -10.31
CA LYS A 69 15.91 -20.59 -10.48
C LYS A 69 17.34 -21.05 -10.29
N GLU A 70 17.49 -22.23 -9.73
CA GLU A 70 18.74 -22.99 -9.67
C GLU A 70 18.50 -24.35 -10.33
N GLY A 71 18.99 -24.51 -11.56
CA GLY A 71 18.56 -25.62 -12.42
C GLY A 71 17.06 -25.56 -12.70
N ASP A 72 16.35 -26.64 -12.36
CA ASP A 72 14.89 -26.75 -12.51
C ASP A 72 14.11 -26.29 -11.28
N GLU A 73 14.77 -26.04 -10.15
CA GLU A 73 14.11 -25.64 -8.91
C GLU A 73 13.93 -24.12 -8.81
N VAL A 74 12.72 -23.70 -8.41
CA VAL A 74 12.43 -22.28 -8.13
C VAL A 74 12.79 -21.99 -6.68
N VAL A 75 13.90 -21.28 -6.49
CA VAL A 75 14.44 -20.94 -5.16
C VAL A 75 14.00 -19.56 -4.67
N GLY A 76 13.43 -18.71 -5.53
CA GLY A 76 13.03 -17.37 -5.12
C GLY A 76 12.16 -16.59 -6.11
N SER A 77 11.88 -15.35 -5.73
CA SER A 77 11.08 -14.40 -6.52
C SER A 77 11.86 -13.14 -6.82
N GLU A 78 12.03 -12.85 -8.11
CA GLU A 78 12.57 -11.57 -8.54
C GLU A 78 11.49 -10.50 -8.34
N THR A 79 11.86 -9.44 -7.63
CA THR A 79 10.92 -8.44 -7.12
C THR A 79 11.37 -7.04 -7.49
N ARG A 80 10.45 -6.24 -8.02
CA ARG A 80 10.65 -4.81 -8.31
C ARG A 80 9.84 -3.98 -7.33
N VAL A 81 10.47 -2.96 -6.78
CA VAL A 81 9.81 -1.96 -5.92
C VAL A 81 9.90 -0.59 -6.59
N LYS A 82 8.76 0.05 -6.79
CA LYS A 82 8.67 1.44 -7.25
C LYS A 82 8.26 2.34 -6.08
N VAL A 83 8.97 3.45 -5.92
CA VAL A 83 8.65 4.53 -4.96
C VAL A 83 7.66 5.51 -5.58
#